data_AF-A0A1X6Z5Q2-F1
#
_entry.id   AF-A0A1X6Z5Q2-F1
#
_cell.length_a   1.000
_cell.length_b   1.000
_cell.length_c   1.000
_cell.angle_alpha   90.00
_cell.angle_beta   90.00
_cell.angle_gamma   90.00
#
_symmetry.space_group_name_H-M   'P 1'
#
loop_
_entity.id
_entity.type
_entity.pdbx_description
1 polymer ?
#
loop_
_entity_poly.entity_id
_entity_poly.type
_entity_poly.pdbx_seq_one_letter_code
_entity_poly.pdbx_strand_id
1 'polypeptide(L)'
;MRLCPAPLLAALAASLIAGCDPVPTLEASKGARDAPYPDFIPAEDILAQVTPDAVTPATSTDLADRTARLRARAARLKGSVVDAETQERLKSGVN
;
A
#
# COMPACT_ATOMS: atom_id res chain seq x y z
N MET A 1 17.97 -17.92 28.29
CA MET A 1 17.95 -16.45 28.35
C MET A 1 16.58 -15.99 27.89
N ARG A 2 15.71 -15.55 28.81
CA ARG A 2 14.36 -15.08 28.46
C ARG A 2 14.50 -13.66 27.92
N LEU A 3 14.29 -13.47 26.62
CA LEU A 3 14.16 -12.13 26.05
C LEU A 3 12.90 -11.50 26.67
N CYS A 4 13.07 -10.50 27.51
CA CYS A 4 11.95 -9.68 27.97
C CYS A 4 11.35 -8.96 26.77
N PRO A 5 10.02 -9.00 26.55
CA PRO A 5 9.36 -8.32 25.44
C PRO A 5 9.21 -6.80 25.65
N ALA A 6 9.50 -6.32 26.87
CA ALA A 6 9.39 -4.93 27.28
C ALA A 6 10.13 -3.92 26.36
N PRO A 7 11.41 -4.12 25.96
CA PRO A 7 12.09 -3.20 25.03
C PRO A 7 11.45 -3.16 23.64
N LEU A 8 10.89 -4.28 23.16
CA LEU A 8 10.25 -4.35 21.85
C LEU A 8 8.92 -3.57 21.83
N LEU A 9 8.13 -3.71 22.91
CA LEU A 9 6.89 -2.95 23.10
C LEU A 9 7.14 -1.45 23.25
N ALA A 10 8.20 -1.05 23.95
CA ALA A 10 8.58 0.35 24.08
C ALA A 10 9.02 0.96 22.73
N ALA A 11 9.79 0.22 21.94
CA ALA A 11 10.20 0.66 20.61
C ALA A 11 8.99 0.79 19.65
N LEU A 12 8.03 -0.14 19.72
CA LEU A 12 6.80 -0.07 18.94
C LEU A 12 5.93 1.11 19.36
N ALA A 13 5.76 1.37 20.66
CA ALA A 13 5.00 2.53 21.13
C ALA A 13 5.63 3.86 20.70
N ALA A 14 6.96 3.95 20.69
CA ALA A 14 7.67 5.15 20.23
C ALA A 14 7.48 5.39 18.72
N SER A 15 7.44 4.34 17.88
CA SER A 15 7.25 4.50 16.43
C SER A 15 5.83 4.94 16.05
N LEU A 16 4.82 4.62 16.87
CA LEU A 16 3.44 5.06 16.65
C LEU A 16 3.26 6.58 16.80
N ILE A 17 4.09 7.24 17.61
CA ILE A 17 3.97 8.69 17.89
C ILE A 17 4.83 9.52 16.93
N ALA A 18 5.86 8.92 16.31
CA ALA A 18 6.78 9.57 15.38
C ALA A 18 6.13 10.04 14.06
N GLY A 19 4.86 9.71 13.80
CA GLY A 19 4.10 10.16 12.63
C GLY A 19 3.30 11.44 12.83
N CYS A 20 3.22 11.97 14.06
CA CYS A 20 2.56 13.25 14.34
C CYS A 20 3.50 14.42 14.04
N ASP A 21 3.79 14.66 12.76
CA ASP A 21 4.45 15.88 12.30
C ASP A 21 3.36 16.92 11.92
N PRO A 22 3.46 18.19 12.33
CA PRO A 22 2.62 19.24 11.77
C PRO A 22 2.63 19.23 10.24
N VAL A 23 1.43 19.20 9.65
CA VAL A 23 1.26 19.33 8.19
C VAL A 23 1.98 20.61 7.74
N PRO A 24 2.88 20.54 6.74
CA PRO A 24 3.56 21.73 6.26
C PRO A 24 2.54 22.73 5.71
N THR A 25 2.68 24.00 6.10
CA THR A 25 1.84 25.08 5.60
C THR A 25 2.24 25.38 4.15
N LEU A 26 1.44 24.86 3.20
CA LEU A 26 1.59 25.15 1.78
C LEU A 26 1.02 26.54 1.46
N GLU A 27 1.71 27.59 1.90
CA GLU A 27 1.35 28.95 1.52
C GLU A 27 1.91 29.28 0.15
N ALA A 28 1.02 29.48 -0.83
CA ALA A 28 1.40 30.01 -2.12
C ALA A 28 1.96 31.43 -1.93
N SER A 29 3.14 31.70 -2.48
CA SER A 29 3.68 33.06 -2.52
C SER A 29 2.73 33.97 -3.31
N LYS A 30 2.78 35.29 -3.06
CA LYS A 30 1.96 36.25 -3.83
C LYS A 30 2.18 36.10 -5.34
N GLY A 31 3.44 35.93 -5.77
CA GLY A 31 3.77 35.68 -7.18
C GLY A 31 3.22 34.36 -7.72
N ALA A 32 3.11 33.31 -6.89
CA ALA A 32 2.49 32.05 -7.30
C ALA A 32 0.95 32.16 -7.43
N ARG A 33 0.32 33.03 -6.64
CA ARG A 33 -1.13 33.29 -6.74
C ARG A 33 -1.50 34.09 -7.99
N ASP A 34 -0.61 35.00 -8.40
CA ASP A 34 -0.79 35.85 -9.58
C ASP A 34 -0.24 35.18 -10.88
N ALA A 35 0.35 33.99 -10.78
CA ALA A 35 0.92 33.29 -11.92
C ALA A 35 -0.18 32.73 -12.84
N PRO A 36 0.02 32.78 -14.17
CA PRO A 36 -0.87 32.10 -15.09
C PRO A 36 -0.86 30.60 -14.83
N TYR A 37 -2.00 29.96 -15.07
CA TYR A 37 -2.11 28.51 -14.97
C TYR A 37 -1.13 27.85 -15.95
N PRO A 38 -0.40 26.80 -15.55
CA PRO A 38 0.59 26.16 -16.42
C PRO A 38 -0.09 25.46 -17.60
N ASP A 39 0.60 25.45 -18.74
CA ASP A 39 0.15 24.67 -19.88
C ASP A 39 0.27 23.17 -19.57
N PHE A 40 -0.78 22.42 -19.92
CA PHE A 40 -0.74 20.96 -19.84
C PHE A 40 0.08 20.42 -20.99
N ILE A 41 1.13 19.67 -20.67
CA ILE A 41 1.82 18.84 -21.65
C ILE A 41 1.18 17.45 -21.68
N PRO A 42 1.06 16.84 -22.87
CA PRO A 42 0.63 15.45 -23.01
C PRO A 42 1.51 14.51 -22.15
N ALA A 43 0.89 13.51 -21.50
CA ALA A 43 1.60 12.60 -20.59
C ALA A 43 2.65 11.75 -21.34
N GLU A 44 2.41 11.51 -22.62
CA GLU A 44 3.20 10.73 -23.55
C GLU A 44 4.56 11.41 -23.77
N ASP A 45 4.58 12.75 -23.82
CA ASP A 45 5.80 13.55 -23.95
C ASP A 45 6.70 13.43 -22.72
N ILE A 46 6.09 13.27 -21.54
CA ILE A 46 6.82 13.00 -20.29
C ILE A 46 7.33 11.56 -20.29
N LEU A 47 6.46 10.60 -20.62
CA LEU A 47 6.80 9.18 -20.61
C LEU A 47 7.90 8.83 -21.62
N ALA A 48 7.94 9.51 -22.76
CA ALA A 48 8.98 9.34 -23.78
C ALA A 48 10.39 9.73 -23.30
N GLN A 49 10.50 10.54 -22.25
CA GLN A 49 11.77 10.97 -21.67
C GLN A 49 12.30 10.02 -20.60
N VAL A 50 11.49 9.05 -20.18
CA VAL A 50 11.88 8.06 -19.16
C VAL A 50 12.42 6.83 -19.85
N THR A 51 13.61 6.37 -19.44
CA THR A 51 14.10 5.06 -19.84
C THR A 51 13.14 4.00 -19.30
N PRO A 52 12.47 3.21 -20.15
CA PRO A 52 11.54 2.20 -19.66
C PRO A 52 12.29 1.16 -18.84
N ASP A 53 11.77 0.85 -17.64
CA ASP A 53 12.26 -0.27 -16.87
C ASP A 53 12.05 -1.55 -17.69
N ALA A 54 13.15 -2.16 -18.11
CA ALA A 54 13.10 -3.40 -18.87
C ALA A 54 12.60 -4.52 -17.95
N VAL A 55 11.50 -5.17 -18.34
CA VAL A 55 11.11 -6.45 -17.73
C VAL A 55 12.18 -7.47 -18.09
N THR A 56 13.01 -7.82 -17.12
CA THR A 56 14.05 -8.83 -17.29
C THR A 56 13.50 -10.23 -16.96
N PRO A 57 14.17 -11.30 -17.41
CA PRO A 57 13.84 -12.66 -16.97
C PRO A 57 13.85 -12.81 -15.45
N ALA A 58 14.75 -12.10 -14.75
CA ALA A 58 14.78 -12.09 -13.28
C ALA A 58 13.51 -11.48 -12.66
N THR A 59 12.99 -10.39 -13.25
CA THR A 59 11.72 -9.77 -12.83
C THR A 59 10.53 -10.72 -13.00
N SER A 60 10.52 -11.49 -14.09
CA SER A 60 9.49 -12.51 -14.33
C SER A 60 9.54 -13.63 -13.28
N THR A 61 10.72 -14.09 -12.90
CA THR A 61 10.88 -15.12 -11.86
C THR A 61 10.43 -14.64 -10.49
N ASP A 62 10.81 -13.42 -10.08
CA ASP A 62 10.33 -12.84 -8.80
C ASP A 62 8.79 -12.77 -8.74
N LEU A 63 8.16 -12.34 -9.83
CA LEU A 63 6.71 -12.25 -9.91
C LEU A 63 6.04 -13.64 -9.87
N ALA A 64 6.62 -14.64 -10.53
CA ALA A 64 6.12 -16.02 -10.49
C ALA A 64 6.16 -16.58 -9.06
N ASP A 65 7.28 -16.40 -8.37
CA ASP A 65 7.47 -16.86 -6.99
C ASP A 65 6.52 -16.15 -6.02
N ARG A 66 6.38 -14.82 -6.16
CA ARG A 66 5.41 -14.04 -5.38
C ARG A 66 3.99 -14.53 -5.62
N THR A 67 3.62 -14.79 -6.86
CA THR A 67 2.30 -15.31 -7.21
C THR A 67 2.05 -16.68 -6.59
N ALA A 68 3.04 -17.58 -6.63
CA ALA A 68 2.94 -18.89 -5.99
C ALA A 68 2.71 -18.75 -4.47
N ARG A 69 3.49 -17.89 -3.78
CA ARG A 69 3.32 -17.62 -2.34
C ARG A 69 1.93 -17.04 -2.01
N LEU A 70 1.45 -16.10 -2.82
CA LEU A 70 0.12 -15.51 -2.64
C LEU A 70 -1.00 -16.54 -2.82
N ARG A 71 -0.91 -17.40 -3.85
CA ARG A 71 -1.88 -18.49 -4.07
C ARG A 71 -1.88 -19.50 -2.93
N ALA A 72 -0.70 -19.89 -2.44
CA ALA A 72 -0.59 -20.77 -1.28
C ALA A 72 -1.22 -20.15 -0.01
N ARG A 73 -0.98 -18.86 0.22
CA ARG A 73 -1.62 -18.12 1.32
C ARG A 73 -3.13 -18.06 1.16
N ALA A 74 -3.62 -17.75 -0.04
CA ALA A 74 -5.05 -17.72 -0.33
C ALA A 74 -5.71 -19.08 -0.09
N ALA A 75 -5.08 -20.18 -0.51
CA ALA A 75 -5.58 -21.53 -0.24
C ALA A 75 -5.71 -21.81 1.26
N ARG A 76 -4.75 -21.37 2.07
CA ARG A 76 -4.82 -21.48 3.55
C ARG A 76 -5.92 -20.61 4.15
N LEU A 77 -6.15 -19.42 3.59
CA LEU A 77 -7.20 -18.49 4.05
C LEU A 77 -8.59 -18.89 3.57
N LYS A 78 -8.71 -19.72 2.54
CA LYS A 78 -9.98 -20.21 1.98
C LYS A 78 -10.71 -21.21 2.90
N GLY A 79 -10.16 -21.53 4.07
CA GLY A 79 -10.91 -22.19 5.14
C GLY A 79 -12.16 -21.38 5.51
N SER A 80 -13.20 -22.03 6.04
CA SER A 80 -14.45 -21.35 6.41
C SER A 80 -14.21 -20.38 7.58
N VAL A 81 -13.92 -19.12 7.26
CA VAL A 81 -13.91 -18.02 8.24
C VAL A 81 -15.33 -17.71 8.72
N VAL A 82 -16.31 -18.04 7.88
CA VAL A 82 -17.73 -17.95 8.15
C VAL A 82 -18.22 -19.35 8.47
N ASP A 83 -18.73 -19.56 9.68
CA ASP A 83 -19.38 -20.81 10.05
C ASP A 83 -20.65 -21.05 9.21
N ALA A 84 -21.12 -22.29 9.17
CA ALA A 84 -22.25 -22.66 8.30
C ALA A 84 -23.51 -21.84 8.58
N GLU A 85 -23.79 -21.51 9.84
CA GLU A 85 -24.95 -20.72 10.24
C GLU A 85 -24.84 -19.28 9.74
N THR A 86 -23.68 -18.65 9.95
CA THR A 86 -23.42 -17.30 9.42
C THR A 86 -23.47 -17.27 7.88
N GLN A 87 -23.01 -18.33 7.21
CA GLN A 87 -23.09 -18.43 5.75
C GLN A 87 -24.53 -18.57 5.25
N GLU A 88 -25.37 -19.33 5.96
CA GLU A 88 -26.80 -19.45 5.68
C GLU A 88 -27.50 -18.08 5.80
N ARG A 89 -27.20 -17.32 6.86
CA ARG A 89 -27.74 -15.96 7.09
C ARG A 89 -27.34 -14.96 6.01
N LEU A 90 -26.11 -15.03 5.50
CA LEU A 90 -25.66 -14.18 4.40
C LEU A 90 -26.36 -14.55 3.08
N LYS A 91 -26.67 -15.83 2.85
CA LYS A 91 -27.39 -16.30 1.65
C LYS A 91 -28.88 -15.93 1.69
N SER A 92 -29.52 -15.95 2.86
CA SER A 92 -30.94 -15.64 3.01
C SER A 92 -31.24 -14.13 3.06
N GLY A 93 -30.20 -13.29 3.15
CA GLY A 93 -30.32 -11.85 3.28
C GLY A 93 -30.60 -11.44 4.74
N VAL A 94 -29.91 -10.40 5.20
CA VAL A 94 -30.15 -9.81 6.52
C VAL A 94 -31.50 -9.09 6.48
N ASN A 95 -32.56 -9.75 6.97
CA ASN A 95 -33.82 -9.11 7.37
C ASN A 95 -33.76 -8.75 8.85
#